data_AF-A0A0B7MPQ0-F1
#
_entry.id   AF-A0A0B7MPQ0-F1
#
_cell.length_a   1.000
_cell.length_b   1.000
_cell.length_c   1.000
_cell.angle_alpha   90.00
_cell.angle_beta   90.00
_cell.angle_gamma   90.00
#
_symmetry.space_group_name_H-M   'P 1'
#
loop_
_entity.id
_entity.type
_entity.pdbx_description
1 polymer ?
#
loop_
_entity_poly.entity_id
_entity_poly.type
_entity_poly.pdbx_seq_one_letter_code
_entity_poly.pdbx_strand_id
1 'polypeptide(L)'
;MSNINTLPPIKVLVQDKPSTPSKYIIHRQQIKKKPHIQNAQWLFFKDYRWIPLDSVNHGKLEDAILSKGIFVDIRDSHFPQVPKVRVFPELDYLSYLGIRYKISKVLLPDV
;
A
#
# COMPACT_ATOMS: atom_id res chain seq x y z
N MET A 1 2.35 59.87 19.11
CA MET A 1 2.40 58.57 18.40
C MET A 1 3.08 57.54 19.29
N SER A 2 2.32 56.58 19.81
CA SER A 2 2.68 55.18 20.11
C SER A 2 1.60 54.58 21.01
N ASN A 3 0.60 53.93 20.41
CA ASN A 3 -0.43 53.19 21.12
C ASN A 3 0.12 51.81 21.49
N ILE A 4 0.12 51.49 22.78
CA ILE A 4 0.51 50.19 23.33
C ILE A 4 -0.76 49.32 23.34
N ASN A 5 -0.88 48.40 22.40
CA ASN A 5 -1.98 47.44 22.37
C ASN A 5 -1.70 46.29 23.35
N THR A 6 -2.41 46.27 24.48
CA THR A 6 -2.40 45.18 25.46
C THR A 6 -3.15 43.97 24.90
N LEU A 7 -2.49 42.80 24.84
CA LEU A 7 -3.11 41.53 24.47
C LEU A 7 -4.07 41.02 25.57
N PRO A 8 -5.19 40.37 25.23
CA PRO A 8 -6.07 39.76 26.21
C PRO A 8 -5.50 38.45 26.79
N PRO A 9 -5.90 38.05 28.00
CA PRO A 9 -5.37 36.87 28.68
C PRO A 9 -5.89 35.56 28.06
N ILE A 10 -4.99 34.57 27.96
CA ILE A 10 -5.26 33.23 27.45
C ILE A 10 -6.19 32.48 28.43
N LYS A 11 -7.38 32.10 27.98
CA LYS A 11 -8.24 31.15 28.70
C LYS A 11 -7.66 29.75 28.54
N VAL A 12 -7.12 29.19 29.63
CA VAL A 12 -6.75 27.78 29.71
C VAL A 12 -8.03 26.97 29.85
N LEU A 13 -8.48 26.37 28.75
CA LEU A 13 -9.54 25.34 28.78
C LEU A 13 -8.85 23.99 29.02
N VAL A 14 -8.89 23.52 30.26
CA VAL A 14 -8.61 22.12 30.61
C VAL A 14 -9.86 21.31 30.26
N GLN A 15 -9.74 20.31 29.38
CA GLN A 15 -10.65 19.16 29.38
C GLN A 15 -10.03 17.89 28.74
N ASP A 16 -9.63 16.98 29.62
CA ASP A 16 -9.77 15.50 29.61
C ASP A 16 -9.35 14.62 28.41
N LYS A 17 -8.17 13.97 28.58
CA LYS A 17 -7.87 12.51 28.50
C LYS A 17 -8.12 11.69 27.18
N PRO A 18 -7.61 10.44 27.10
CA PRO A 18 -6.43 10.00 26.35
C PRO A 18 -6.70 9.54 24.89
N SER A 19 -5.78 9.85 23.96
CA SER A 19 -5.84 9.37 22.57
C SER A 19 -5.35 7.92 22.44
N THR A 20 -6.30 7.04 22.14
CA THR A 20 -6.16 5.61 21.78
C THR A 20 -5.60 5.47 20.34
N PRO A 21 -5.10 4.28 19.94
CA PRO A 21 -4.14 4.13 18.84
C PRO A 21 -4.77 4.22 17.45
N SER A 22 -3.95 4.66 16.50
CA SER A 22 -4.23 4.81 15.07
C SER A 22 -5.00 3.62 14.49
N LYS A 23 -6.26 3.87 14.12
CA LYS A 23 -7.14 2.92 13.44
C LYS A 23 -6.79 2.94 11.94
N TYR A 24 -6.03 1.96 11.45
CA TYR A 24 -5.96 1.73 10.00
C TYR A 24 -7.35 1.31 9.51
N ILE A 25 -8.00 2.21 8.76
CA ILE A 25 -9.32 1.99 8.17
C ILE A 25 -9.18 1.00 7.02
N ILE A 26 -9.55 -0.26 7.25
CA ILE A 26 -9.77 -1.23 6.18
C ILE A 26 -11.15 -0.96 5.58
N HIS A 27 -11.20 -0.25 4.44
CA HIS A 27 -12.42 -0.13 3.66
C HIS A 27 -12.69 -1.46 2.94
N ARG A 28 -13.57 -2.28 3.51
CA ARG A 28 -14.13 -3.46 2.85
C ARG A 28 -15.25 -2.98 1.92
N GLN A 29 -14.94 -2.69 0.66
CA GLN A 29 -15.96 -2.35 -0.34
C GLN A 29 -16.45 -3.59 -1.10
N GLN A 30 -17.72 -3.50 -1.46
CA GLN A 30 -18.63 -4.55 -1.92
C GLN A 30 -18.27 -5.07 -3.30
N ILE A 31 -18.54 -6.37 -3.52
CA ILE A 31 -18.31 -7.11 -4.77
C ILE A 31 -19.14 -6.48 -5.90
N LYS A 32 -18.49 -5.70 -6.77
CA LYS A 32 -19.03 -5.28 -8.06
C LYS A 32 -18.12 -5.83 -9.16
N LYS A 33 -18.73 -6.64 -10.04
CA LYS A 33 -18.22 -7.30 -11.26
C LYS A 33 -16.70 -7.29 -11.43
N LYS A 34 -16.06 -8.47 -11.30
CA LYS A 34 -14.64 -8.68 -11.64
C LYS A 34 -14.40 -8.14 -13.05
N PRO A 35 -13.64 -7.04 -13.24
CA PRO A 35 -13.11 -6.73 -14.56
C PRO A 35 -12.28 -7.95 -14.98
N HIS A 36 -12.39 -8.31 -16.25
CA HIS A 36 -11.60 -9.38 -16.84
C HIS A 36 -10.15 -9.15 -16.43
N ILE A 37 -9.61 -10.04 -15.59
CA ILE A 37 -8.20 -10.05 -15.26
C ILE A 37 -7.53 -10.29 -16.60
N GLN A 38 -7.01 -9.22 -17.19
CA GLN A 38 -6.17 -9.31 -18.38
C GLN A 38 -5.12 -10.38 -18.07
N ASN A 39 -4.93 -11.33 -18.99
CA ASN A 39 -3.92 -12.37 -18.83
C ASN A 39 -2.58 -11.67 -18.54
N ALA A 40 -2.13 -11.66 -17.30
CA ALA A 40 -1.03 -10.80 -16.87
C ALA A 40 -0.21 -11.49 -15.79
N GLN A 41 1.10 -11.26 -15.85
CA GLN A 41 2.07 -11.82 -14.92
C GLN A 41 2.71 -10.69 -14.13
N TRP A 42 2.63 -10.79 -12.81
CA TRP A 42 3.40 -9.93 -11.91
C TRP A 42 4.79 -10.50 -11.68
N LEU A 43 5.79 -9.63 -11.76
CA LEU A 43 7.22 -9.95 -11.65
C LEU A 43 7.89 -9.02 -10.64
N PHE A 44 8.96 -9.48 -10.00
CA PHE A 44 9.90 -8.64 -9.27
C PHE A 44 11.33 -8.84 -9.76
N PHE A 45 12.16 -7.80 -9.68
CA PHE A 45 13.53 -7.85 -10.15
C PHE A 45 14.49 -8.20 -9.01
N LYS A 46 15.16 -9.35 -9.10
CA LYS A 46 16.15 -9.81 -8.12
C LYS A 46 17.22 -10.63 -8.83
N ASP A 47 18.47 -10.54 -8.37
CA ASP A 47 19.61 -11.28 -8.92
C ASP A 47 19.74 -11.14 -10.45
N TYR A 48 19.59 -9.91 -10.95
CA TYR A 48 19.65 -9.56 -12.38
C TYR A 48 18.60 -10.24 -13.28
N ARG A 49 17.49 -10.70 -12.71
CA ARG A 49 16.40 -11.33 -13.47
C ARG A 49 15.02 -10.90 -12.96
N TRP A 50 14.04 -10.98 -13.85
CA TRP A 50 12.63 -10.88 -13.49
C TRP A 50 12.14 -12.25 -13.00
N ILE A 51 11.58 -12.28 -11.81
CA ILE A 51 11.06 -13.48 -11.15
C ILE A 51 9.54 -13.32 -10.97
N PRO A 52 8.73 -14.30 -11.37
CA PRO A 52 7.28 -14.23 -11.20
C PRO A 52 6.89 -14.29 -9.72
N LEU A 53 5.97 -13.41 -9.32
CA LEU A 53 5.25 -13.55 -8.07
C LEU A 53 4.22 -14.67 -8.18
N ASP A 54 3.89 -15.30 -7.04
CA ASP A 54 2.90 -16.37 -6.97
C ASP A 54 1.55 -15.88 -7.53
N SER A 55 0.91 -16.69 -8.38
CA SER A 55 -0.34 -16.32 -9.07
C SER A 55 -1.50 -15.98 -8.11
N VAL A 56 -1.51 -16.60 -6.93
CA VAL A 56 -2.44 -16.29 -5.82
C VAL A 56 -2.40 -14.82 -5.40
N ASN A 57 -1.28 -14.12 -5.62
CA ASN A 57 -1.13 -12.70 -5.25
C ASN A 57 -1.62 -11.74 -6.33
N HIS A 58 -1.75 -12.18 -7.58
CA HIS A 58 -2.00 -11.28 -8.72
C HIS A 58 -3.33 -10.54 -8.57
N GLY A 59 -4.42 -11.24 -8.22
CA GLY A 59 -5.72 -10.60 -8.02
C GLY A 59 -5.70 -9.48 -6.97
N LYS A 60 -4.93 -9.65 -5.89
CA LYS A 60 -4.79 -8.60 -4.86
C LYS A 60 -4.01 -7.39 -5.35
N LEU A 61 -3.03 -7.60 -6.23
CA LEU A 61 -2.24 -6.52 -6.84
C LEU A 61 -3.10 -5.72 -7.82
N GLU A 62 -3.92 -6.41 -8.62
CA GLU A 62 -4.89 -5.77 -9.51
C GLU A 62 -5.92 -4.95 -8.73
N ASP A 63 -6.52 -5.55 -7.69
CA ASP A 63 -7.49 -4.85 -6.85
C ASP A 63 -6.88 -3.61 -6.18
N ALA A 64 -5.60 -3.68 -5.78
CA ALA A 64 -4.89 -2.55 -5.18
C ALA A 64 -4.70 -1.39 -6.17
N ILE A 65 -4.36 -1.67 -7.43
CA ILE A 65 -4.31 -0.63 -8.48
C ILE A 65 -5.69 -0.04 -8.72
N LEU A 66 -6.70 -0.89 -8.90
CA LEU A 66 -8.06 -0.45 -9.23
C LEU A 66 -8.68 0.40 -8.13
N SER A 67 -8.37 0.08 -6.86
CA SER A 67 -8.84 0.83 -5.69
C SER A 67 -7.99 2.04 -5.34
N LYS A 68 -6.90 2.32 -6.09
CA LYS A 68 -5.90 3.36 -5.77
C LYS A 68 -5.36 3.23 -4.35
N GLY A 69 -5.13 1.98 -3.94
CA GLY A 69 -4.57 1.66 -2.65
C GLY A 69 -3.08 2.00 -2.60
N ILE A 70 -2.62 2.57 -1.48
CA ILE A 70 -1.21 2.97 -1.30
C ILE A 70 -0.29 1.74 -1.34
N PHE A 71 -0.69 0.63 -0.72
CA PHE A 71 0.05 -0.62 -0.68
C PHE A 71 -0.85 -1.82 -0.43
N VAL A 72 -0.33 -3.02 -0.70
CA VAL A 72 -0.94 -4.29 -0.35
C VAL A 72 0.09 -5.24 0.26
N ASP A 73 -0.28 -5.94 1.33
CA ASP A 73 0.57 -6.96 1.93
C ASP A 73 0.24 -8.34 1.31
N ILE A 74 1.22 -8.97 0.66
CA ILE A 74 1.09 -10.28 0.00
C ILE A 74 1.86 -11.36 0.76
N ARG A 75 1.51 -12.63 0.53
CA ARG A 75 2.28 -13.79 1.01
C ARG A 75 2.84 -14.50 -0.21
N ASP A 76 4.16 -14.53 -0.33
CA ASP A 76 4.80 -15.02 -1.55
C ASP A 76 5.97 -15.93 -1.19
N SER A 77 6.05 -17.07 -1.89
CA SER A 77 6.98 -18.15 -1.63
C SER A 77 8.45 -17.73 -1.76
N HIS A 78 8.74 -16.68 -2.52
CA HIS A 78 10.09 -16.13 -2.69
C HIS A 78 10.63 -15.37 -1.46
N PHE A 79 9.78 -15.07 -0.48
CA PHE A 79 10.14 -14.31 0.71
C PHE A 79 9.80 -15.07 2.01
N PRO A 80 10.36 -16.26 2.24
CA PRO A 80 9.93 -17.17 3.32
C PRO A 80 10.25 -16.67 4.73
N GLN A 81 11.15 -15.69 4.87
CA GLN A 81 11.59 -15.17 6.17
C GLN A 81 10.56 -14.26 6.83
N VAL A 82 9.55 -13.80 6.07
CA VAL A 82 8.54 -12.86 6.57
C VAL A 82 7.14 -13.40 6.31
N PRO A 83 6.19 -13.16 7.22
CA PRO A 83 4.82 -13.65 7.05
C PRO A 83 4.07 -12.93 5.93
N LYS A 84 4.50 -11.73 5.53
CA LYS A 84 3.99 -10.93 4.42
C LYS A 84 5.05 -9.95 3.90
N VAL A 85 4.95 -9.61 2.63
CA VAL A 85 5.76 -8.58 1.95
C VAL A 85 4.84 -7.45 1.51
N ARG A 86 5.27 -6.20 1.73
CA ARG A 86 4.49 -5.03 1.32
C ARG A 86 4.85 -4.64 -0.10
N VAL A 87 3.83 -4.54 -0.95
CA VAL A 87 3.95 -4.13 -2.35
C VAL A 87 3.26 -2.80 -2.54
N PHE A 88 3.87 -1.92 -3.33
CA PHE A 88 3.38 -0.60 -3.71
C PHE A 88 3.20 -0.59 -5.24
N PRO A 89 2.06 -1.10 -5.76
CA PRO A 89 1.85 -1.26 -7.20
C PRO A 89 1.97 0.03 -7.98
N GLU A 90 1.42 1.14 -7.49
CA GLU A 90 1.50 2.46 -8.14
C GLU A 90 2.91 3.05 -8.16
N LEU A 91 3.82 2.55 -7.32
CA LEU A 91 5.19 3.03 -7.21
C LEU A 91 6.21 2.03 -7.79
N ASP A 92 5.73 0.96 -8.42
CA ASP A 92 6.54 -0.08 -9.06
C ASP A 92 7.63 -0.69 -8.16
N TYR A 93 7.33 -0.89 -6.87
CA TYR A 93 8.25 -1.62 -5.99
C TYR A 93 7.56 -2.46 -4.91
N LEU A 94 8.29 -3.44 -4.41
CA LEU A 94 8.00 -4.12 -3.14
C LEU A 94 9.12 -3.84 -2.14
N SER A 95 8.77 -3.87 -0.85
CA SER A 95 9.69 -3.68 0.26
C SER A 95 9.86 -4.98 1.04
N TYR A 96 11.09 -5.48 1.08
CA TYR A 96 11.46 -6.69 1.81
C TYR A 96 12.71 -6.42 2.64
N LEU A 97 12.56 -6.51 3.98
CA LEU A 97 13.65 -6.29 4.95
C LEU A 97 14.42 -4.98 4.75
N GLY A 98 13.70 -3.89 4.42
CA GLY A 98 14.29 -2.57 4.18
C GLY A 98 14.86 -2.36 2.78
N ILE A 99 14.90 -3.40 1.94
CA ILE A 99 15.34 -3.31 0.54
C ILE A 99 14.13 -3.13 -0.37
N ARG A 100 14.27 -2.23 -1.35
CA ARG A 100 13.27 -1.99 -2.39
C ARG A 100 13.61 -2.79 -3.64
N TYR A 101 12.72 -3.70 -4.03
CA TYR A 101 12.82 -4.45 -5.28
C TYR A 101 11.84 -3.88 -6.30
N LYS A 102 12.29 -3.65 -7.53
CA LYS A 102 11.40 -3.22 -8.62
C LYS A 102 10.40 -4.31 -8.93
N ILE A 103 9.18 -3.92 -9.29
CA ILE A 103 8.17 -4.86 -9.80
C ILE A 103 7.73 -4.42 -11.19
N SER A 104 7.07 -5.33 -11.90
CA SER A 104 6.44 -5.04 -13.19
C SER A 104 5.24 -5.96 -13.39
N LYS A 105 4.22 -5.44 -14.06
CA LYS A 105 3.12 -6.22 -14.61
C LYS A 105 3.33 -6.36 -16.12
N VAL A 106 3.38 -7.60 -16.60
CA VAL A 106 3.49 -7.91 -18.03
C VAL A 106 2.16 -8.45 -18.52
N LEU A 107 1.62 -7.86 -19.59
CA LEU A 107 0.45 -8.40 -20.29
C LEU A 107 0.90 -9.59 -21.15
N LEU A 108 0.22 -10.70 -20.96
CA LEU A 108 0.39 -11.91 -21.76
C LEU A 108 -0.60 -11.88 -22.92
N PRO A 109 -0.24 -12.44 -24.08
CA PRO A 109 -1.18 -12.56 -25.19
C PRO A 109 -2.39 -13.42 -24.79
N ASP A 110 -3.55 -13.10 -25.35
CA ASP A 110 -4.71 -13.98 -25.29
C ASP A 110 -4.40 -15.23 -26.13
N VAL A 111 -4.55 -16.42 -25.52
CA VAL A 111 -4.35 -17.72 -26.19
C VAL A 111 -5.58 -18.09 -26.99
#